data_AF-A0A818FN85-F1
#
_entry.id   AF-A0A818FN85-F1
#
_cell.length_a   1.000
_cell.length_b   1.000
_cell.length_c   1.000
_cell.angle_alpha   90.00
_cell.angle_beta   90.00
_cell.angle_gamma   90.00
#
_symmetry.space_group_name_H-M   'P 1'
#
loop_
_entity.id
_entity.type
_entity.pdbx_description
1 polymer ?
#
loop_
_entity_poly.entity_id
_entity_poly.type
_entity_poly.pdbx_seq_one_letter_code
_entity_poly.pdbx_strand_id
1 'polypeptide(L)' 'RATSIDGRIYVTNSSGMSGTYLALAKDIYIELNEAYPLEMKGLHDIYLPELHTGRPINIDYVDDRI' A
#
# COMPACT_ATOMS: atom_id res chain seq x y z
N ARG A 1 2.33 6.92 17.38
CA ARG A 1 1.06 6.18 17.10
C ARG A 1 0.60 6.65 15.73
N ALA A 2 0.38 5.69 14.83
CA ALA A 2 -0.07 5.79 13.43
C ALA A 2 0.92 6.23 12.32
N THR A 3 2.19 6.42 12.63
CA THR A 3 3.24 5.76 11.83
C THR A 3 3.54 4.43 12.49
N SER A 4 3.59 3.37 11.70
CA SER A 4 4.18 2.14 12.18
C SER A 4 5.59 2.44 12.67
N ILE A 5 6.01 1.84 13.79
CA ILE A 5 7.34 2.04 14.39
C ILE A 5 8.49 1.70 13.41
N ASP A 6 8.16 1.08 12.27
CA ASP A 6 9.03 0.64 11.19
C ASP A 6 9.08 1.59 9.97
N GLY A 7 8.43 2.76 10.03
CA GLY A 7 8.42 3.73 8.94
C GLY A 7 7.48 3.41 7.78
N ARG A 8 6.58 2.43 7.93
CA ARG A 8 5.58 2.06 6.91
C ARG A 8 4.24 2.78 7.11
N ILE A 9 3.52 2.95 6.00
CA ILE A 9 2.15 3.45 5.94
C ILE A 9 1.21 2.27 5.70
N TYR A 10 0.21 2.09 6.55
CA TYR A 10 -0.87 1.13 6.34
C TYR A 10 -2.14 1.89 5.97
N VAL A 11 -2.71 1.57 4.81
CA VAL A 11 -3.94 2.19 4.32
C VAL A 11 -5.17 1.61 5.02
N THR A 12 -6.30 2.33 4.97
CA THR A 12 -7.51 2.03 5.75
C THR A 12 -8.52 1.18 4.96
N ASN A 13 -9.55 1.75 4.35
CA ASN A 13 -10.58 0.98 3.63
C ASN A 13 -10.27 0.74 2.15
N SER A 14 -9.24 1.37 1.61
CA SER A 14 -8.86 1.24 0.20
C SER A 14 -7.40 1.61 -0.02
N SER A 15 -6.81 1.08 -1.09
CA SER A 15 -5.49 1.46 -1.58
C SER A 15 -5.58 2.51 -2.68
N GLY A 16 -6.46 2.31 -3.66
CA GLY A 16 -6.55 3.18 -4.85
C GLY A 16 -5.18 3.37 -5.49
N MET A 17 -4.82 4.63 -5.75
CA MET A 17 -3.50 5.01 -6.29
C MET A 17 -2.48 5.40 -5.21
N SER A 18 -2.78 5.16 -3.91
CA SER A 18 -1.94 5.62 -2.80
C SER A 18 -0.50 5.14 -2.92
N GLY A 19 -0.26 3.89 -3.33
CA GLY A 19 1.09 3.36 -3.55
C GLY A 19 1.88 4.19 -4.57
N THR A 20 1.26 4.52 -5.71
CA THR A 20 1.87 5.34 -6.76
C THR A 20 2.12 6.77 -6.30
N TYR A 21 1.16 7.38 -5.58
CA TYR A 21 1.33 8.74 -5.07
C TYR A 21 2.46 8.81 -4.04
N LEU A 22 2.54 7.85 -3.13
CA LEU A 22 3.61 7.76 -2.15
C LEU A 22 4.99 7.56 -2.81
N ALA A 23 5.06 6.83 -3.94
CA ALA A 23 6.32 6.60 -4.65
C ALA A 23 6.82 7.82 -5.45
N LEU A 24 5.91 8.69 -5.91
CA LEU A 24 6.24 9.78 -6.82
C LEU A 24 6.19 11.17 -6.18
N ALA A 25 5.48 11.34 -5.06
CA ALA A 25 5.33 12.63 -4.41
C ALA A 25 6.65 13.10 -3.79
N LYS A 26 6.95 14.38 -3.97
CA LYS A 26 8.08 15.04 -3.29
C LYS A 26 7.84 15.15 -1.78
N ASP A 27 6.60 15.47 -1.41
CA ASP A 27 6.18 15.71 -0.04
C ASP A 27 4.92 14.88 0.25
N ILE A 28 4.89 14.22 1.40
CA ILE A 28 3.80 13.32 1.80
C ILE A 28 3.18 13.84 3.09
N TYR A 29 1.86 14.07 3.05
CA TYR A 29 1.05 14.41 4.21
C TYR A 29 0.19 13.21 4.57
N ILE A 30 0.23 12.80 5.84
CA ILE A 30 -0.45 11.60 6.33
C ILE A 30 -1.57 12.02 7.29
N GLU A 31 -2.79 11.58 7.00
CA GLU A 31 -3.92 11.68 7.93
C GLU A 31 -3.98 10.42 8.79
N LEU A 32 -3.90 10.60 10.11
CA LEU A 32 -3.99 9.50 11.07
C LEU A 32 -5.42 9.42 11.60
N ASN A 33 -6.08 8.29 11.35
CA ASN A 33 -7.47 8.12 11.71
C ASN A 33 -7.65 6.95 12.70
N GLU A 34 -7.96 7.29 13.95
CA GLU A 34 -8.14 6.33 15.05
C GLU A 34 -9.45 5.53 14.96
N ALA A 35 -10.37 5.88 14.06
CA ALA A 35 -11.58 5.10 13.81
C ALA A 35 -11.28 3.75 13.15
N TYR A 36 -10.09 3.59 12.56
CA TYR A 36 -9.69 2.35 11.91
C TYR A 36 -8.81 1.47 12.82
N PRO A 37 -9.16 0.18 12.96
CA PRO A 37 -8.43 -0.75 13.82
C PRO A 37 -7.04 -1.08 13.26
N LEU A 38 -6.07 -1.35 14.14
CA LEU A 38 -4.72 -1.76 13.73
C LEU A 38 -4.71 -3.14 13.06
N GLU A 39 -5.74 -3.93 13.30
CA GLU A 39 -6.01 -5.24 12.72
C GLU A 39 -6.23 -5.18 11.20
N MET A 40 -6.47 -4.00 10.61
CA MET A 40 -6.46 -3.84 9.16
C MET A 40 -5.06 -4.02 8.55
N LYS A 41 -4.00 -3.97 9.36
CA LYS A 41 -2.64 -4.31 8.92
C LYS A 41 -2.63 -5.75 8.39
N GLY A 42 -2.19 -5.89 7.14
CA GLY A 42 -2.15 -7.18 6.45
C GLY A 42 -3.37 -7.47 5.58
N LEU A 43 -4.40 -6.61 5.59
CA LEU A 43 -5.53 -6.73 4.66
C LEU A 43 -5.13 -6.42 3.22
N HIS A 44 -4.30 -5.39 3.02
CA HIS A 44 -3.91 -4.90 1.70
C HIS A 44 -2.65 -5.58 1.19
N ASP A 45 -2.61 -5.77 -0.13
CA ASP A 45 -1.46 -6.19 -0.89
C ASP A 45 -1.08 -5.06 -1.86
N ILE A 46 0.10 -4.48 -1.70
CA ILE A 46 0.53 -3.28 -2.43
C ILE A 46 1.74 -3.63 -3.29
N TYR A 47 1.49 -3.81 -4.58
CA TYR A 47 2.51 -4.06 -5.58
C TYR A 47 2.70 -2.85 -6.50
N LEU A 48 3.96 -2.45 -6.69
CA LEU A 48 4.35 -1.43 -7.66
C LEU A 48 5.27 -2.10 -8.70
N PRO A 49 4.81 -2.28 -9.96
CA PRO A 49 5.63 -2.90 -10.98
C PRO A 49 6.81 -2.02 -11.39
N GLU A 50 7.90 -2.68 -11.79
CA GLU A 50 8.98 -2.01 -12.52
C GLU A 50 8.47 -1.46 -13.87
N LEU A 51 9.04 -0.33 -14.30
CA LEU A 51 8.66 0.29 -15.56
C LEU A 51 9.03 -0.62 -16.75
N HIS A 52 8.00 -1.04 -17.50
CA HIS A 52 8.12 -1.67 -18.81
C HIS A 52 9.13 -2.84 -18.87
N THR A 53 8.81 -3.92 -18.17
CA THR A 53 9.62 -5.14 -18.18
C THR A 53 9.29 -6.09 -19.33
N GLY A 54 8.13 -5.90 -19.99
CA GLY A 54 7.56 -6.86 -20.95
C GLY A 54 7.16 -8.20 -20.33
N ARG A 55 7.28 -8.35 -19.00
CA ARG A 55 6.91 -9.54 -18.25
C ARG A 55 5.49 -9.38 -17.69
N PRO A 56 4.69 -10.46 -17.62
CA PRO A 56 3.39 -10.42 -16.95
C PRO A 56 3.56 -10.14 -15.46
N ILE A 57 2.50 -9.62 -14.83
CA ILE A 57 2.40 -9.54 -13.37
C ILE A 57 2.11 -10.96 -12.86
N ASN A 58 2.82 -11.40 -11.82
CA ASN A 58 2.78 -12.77 -11.31
C ASN A 58 1.59 -13.02 -10.37
N ILE A 59 0.36 -12.84 -10.88
CA ILE A 59 -0.90 -13.16 -10.20
C ILE A 59 -1.63 -14.21 -11.02
N ASP A 60 -1.79 -15.40 -10.45
CA ASP A 60 -2.46 -16.53 -11.10
C ASP A 60 -3.81 -16.87 -10.43
N TYR A 61 -3.93 -16.58 -9.12
CA TYR A 61 -5.11 -16.82 -8.30
C TYR A 61 -5.61 -15.56 -7.60
N VAL A 62 -6.89 -15.56 -7.22
CA VAL A 62 -7.58 -14.38 -6.65
C VAL A 62 -7.08 -13.97 -5.25
N ASP A 63 -6.40 -14.89 -4.57
CA ASP A 63 -5.85 -14.73 -3.22
C ASP A 63 -4.31 -14.67 -3.19
N ASP A 64 -3.67 -14.64 -4.36
CA ASP A 64 -2.23 -14.40 -4.46
C ASP A 64 -1.85 -13.04 -3.86
N ARG A 65 -0.67 -12.99 -3.24
CA ARG A 65 -0.05 -11.77 -2.72
C ARG A 65 1.30 -11.53 -3.39
N ILE A 66 1.56 -10.32 -3.87
CA ILE A 66 2.69 -10.00 -4.78
C ILE A 66 3.45 -8.72 -4.43
#